data_AF-A0A0T6AWU9-F1
#
_entry.id   AF-A0A0T6AWU9-F1
#
_cell.length_a   1.000
_cell.length_b   1.000
_cell.length_c   1.000
_cell.angle_alpha   90.00
_cell.angle_beta   90.00
_cell.angle_gamma   90.00
#
_symmetry.space_group_name_H-M   'P 1'
#
loop_
_entity.id
_entity.type
_entity.pdbx_description
1 polymer ?
#
loop_
_entity_poly.entity_id
_entity_poly.type
_entity_poly.pdbx_seq_one_letter_code
_entity_poly.pdbx_strand_id
1 'polypeptide(L)'
;QVYSFGSNQYGQLGCGDILAKASIQLVKLPCSAVHIAAGSNHTVVLTSKGEVYTFGNYQKGQLGRVPPITSPQDVAQPGQSNSTRYQNPRCPWYSIPGPITNIGPRHGRRATWVGASGDQTFIKIDESLINTVSLAKSTVTAN
;
A
#
# COMPACT_ATOMS: atom_id res chain seq x y z
N GLN A 1 -5.56 14.55 4.09
CA GLN A 1 -4.63 14.01 5.12
C GLN A 1 -5.34 12.89 5.87
N VAL A 2 -4.60 11.96 6.49
CA VAL A 2 -5.19 10.82 7.22
C VAL A 2 -4.63 10.77 8.62
N TYR A 3 -5.51 10.63 9.61
CA TYR A 3 -5.13 10.51 11.01
C TYR A 3 -5.64 9.19 11.59
N SER A 4 -4.85 8.57 12.45
CA SER A 4 -5.15 7.30 13.10
C SER A 4 -4.78 7.33 14.59
N PHE A 5 -5.54 6.63 15.42
CA PHE A 5 -5.32 6.47 16.86
C PHE A 5 -6.06 5.23 17.34
N GLY A 6 -5.72 4.72 18.52
CA GLY A 6 -6.31 3.52 19.13
C GLY A 6 -5.35 2.32 19.14
N SER A 7 -5.91 1.12 18.93
CA SER A 7 -5.14 -0.14 18.95
C SER A 7 -4.17 -0.21 17.78
N ASN A 8 -2.95 -0.68 18.04
CA ASN A 8 -1.89 -0.80 17.04
C ASN A 8 -1.09 -2.11 17.14
N GLN A 9 -1.64 -3.13 17.79
CA GLN A 9 -0.92 -4.40 18.05
C GLN A 9 -0.41 -5.08 16.77
N TYR A 10 -1.02 -4.79 15.62
CA TYR A 10 -0.64 -5.31 14.32
C TYR A 10 -0.09 -4.23 13.38
N GLY A 11 0.15 -3.01 13.86
CA GLY A 11 0.60 -1.90 13.02
C GLY A 11 -0.51 -1.23 12.21
N GLN A 12 -1.79 -1.45 12.55
CA GLN A 12 -2.95 -0.95 11.80
C GLN A 12 -3.11 0.57 11.82
N LEU A 13 -2.32 1.30 12.63
CA LEU A 13 -2.29 2.76 12.61
C LEU A 13 -1.37 3.35 11.54
N GLY A 14 -0.42 2.58 10.98
CA GLY A 14 0.42 3.07 9.89
C GLY A 14 1.52 4.05 10.34
N CYS A 15 1.89 4.03 11.63
CA CYS A 15 2.87 4.95 12.20
C CYS A 15 4.32 4.42 12.11
N GLY A 16 4.52 3.21 11.60
CA GLY A 16 5.84 2.55 11.57
C GLY A 16 6.26 1.94 12.90
N ASP A 17 5.32 1.71 13.81
CA ASP A 17 5.50 0.93 15.05
C ASP A 17 4.23 0.13 15.35
N ILE A 18 4.25 -0.68 16.41
CA ILE A 18 3.11 -1.49 16.89
C ILE A 18 2.58 -1.03 18.25
N LEU A 19 2.91 0.19 18.66
CA LEU A 19 2.50 0.74 19.95
C LEU A 19 1.14 1.42 19.80
N ALA A 20 0.20 1.10 20.69
CA ALA A 20 -1.09 1.78 20.73
C ALA A 20 -0.90 3.29 20.95
N LYS A 21 -1.75 4.10 20.31
CA LYS A 21 -1.65 5.56 20.34
C LYS A 21 -2.95 6.14 20.88
N ALA A 22 -2.90 6.73 22.07
CA ALA A 22 -4.05 7.45 22.63
C ALA A 22 -4.25 8.82 21.96
N SER A 23 -3.19 9.39 21.39
CA SER A 23 -3.21 10.65 20.65
C SER A 23 -3.34 10.44 19.16
N ILE A 24 -3.95 11.42 18.49
CA ILE A 24 -4.12 11.48 17.03
C ILE A 24 -2.74 11.47 16.35
N GLN A 25 -2.49 10.50 15.48
CA GLN A 25 -1.24 10.39 14.70
C GLN A 25 -1.49 10.64 13.22
N LEU A 26 -0.61 11.40 12.58
CA LEU A 26 -0.63 11.60 11.13
C LEU A 26 -0.06 10.36 10.43
N VAL A 27 -0.86 9.75 9.55
CA VAL A 27 -0.40 8.66 8.69
C VAL A 27 0.35 9.25 7.50
N LYS A 28 1.62 8.88 7.36
CA LYS A 28 2.49 9.39 6.28
C LYS A 28 2.15 8.68 4.97
N LEU A 29 1.48 9.41 4.07
CA LEU A 29 1.11 8.96 2.72
C LEU A 29 1.74 9.89 1.68
N PRO A 30 2.13 9.36 0.50
CA PRO A 30 2.75 10.17 -0.55
C PRO A 30 1.76 11.07 -1.30
N CYS A 31 0.46 10.80 -1.17
CA CYS A 31 -0.62 11.52 -1.87
C CYS A 31 -1.83 11.68 -0.94
N SER A 32 -2.74 12.60 -1.30
CA SER A 32 -3.98 12.78 -0.55
C SER A 32 -4.84 11.52 -0.64
N ALA A 33 -5.38 11.10 0.51
CA ALA A 33 -6.38 10.05 0.57
C ALA A 33 -7.76 10.59 0.15
N VAL A 34 -8.51 9.77 -0.57
CA VAL A 34 -9.90 10.05 -0.98
C VAL A 34 -10.90 9.07 -0.37
N HIS A 35 -10.44 7.88 0.03
CA HIS A 35 -11.28 6.90 0.72
C HIS A 35 -10.42 6.03 1.64
N ILE A 36 -10.98 5.59 2.77
CA ILE A 36 -10.29 4.81 3.81
C ILE A 36 -11.27 3.75 4.31
N ALA A 37 -10.79 2.54 4.53
CA ALA A 37 -11.53 1.47 5.18
C ALA A 37 -10.67 0.80 6.26
N ALA A 38 -11.29 0.42 7.37
CA ALA A 38 -10.66 -0.32 8.45
C ALA A 38 -11.30 -1.69 8.57
N GLY A 39 -10.50 -2.75 8.50
CA GLY A 39 -10.91 -4.12 8.85
C GLY A 39 -10.67 -4.40 10.33
N SER A 40 -10.60 -5.68 10.72
CA SER A 40 -10.39 -6.05 12.13
C SER A 40 -9.06 -5.56 12.68
N ASN A 41 -7.98 -5.75 11.91
CA ASN A 41 -6.61 -5.45 12.34
C ASN A 41 -5.76 -4.86 11.21
N HIS A 42 -6.39 -4.27 10.20
CA HIS A 42 -5.68 -3.64 9.08
C HIS A 42 -6.46 -2.45 8.54
N THR A 43 -5.76 -1.57 7.83
CA THR A 43 -6.31 -0.35 7.24
C THR A 43 -5.93 -0.29 5.77
N VAL A 44 -6.88 0.17 4.96
CA VAL A 44 -6.78 0.32 3.51
C VAL A 44 -7.07 1.78 3.16
N VAL A 45 -6.21 2.39 2.36
CA VAL A 45 -6.33 3.79 1.95
C VAL A 45 -6.25 3.90 0.44
N LEU A 46 -7.25 4.52 -0.17
CA LEU A 46 -7.27 4.92 -1.56
C LEU A 46 -6.77 6.35 -1.72
N THR A 47 -5.78 6.56 -2.58
CA THR A 47 -5.26 7.90 -2.89
C THR A 47 -6.02 8.56 -4.04
N SER A 48 -5.92 9.88 -4.17
CA SER A 48 -6.48 10.65 -5.30
C SER A 48 -5.91 10.22 -6.66
N LYS A 49 -4.71 9.63 -6.67
CA LYS A 49 -4.09 9.04 -7.85
C LYS A 49 -4.67 7.67 -8.23
N GLY A 50 -5.53 7.09 -7.41
CA GLY A 50 -6.10 5.75 -7.63
C GLY A 50 -5.13 4.62 -7.28
N GLU A 51 -4.16 4.89 -6.41
CA GLU A 51 -3.28 3.89 -5.81
C GLU A 51 -3.88 3.46 -4.47
N VAL A 52 -3.65 2.20 -4.07
CA VAL A 52 -4.14 1.66 -2.78
C VAL A 52 -2.97 1.37 -1.88
N TYR A 53 -3.03 1.86 -0.64
CA TYR A 53 -2.05 1.63 0.41
C TYR A 53 -2.66 0.81 1.53
N THR A 54 -1.91 -0.17 2.03
CA THR A 54 -2.35 -1.06 3.10
C THR A 54 -1.31 -1.16 4.20
N PHE A 55 -1.78 -1.30 5.44
CA PHE A 55 -0.95 -1.48 6.63
C PHE A 55 -1.75 -2.17 7.75
N GLY A 56 -1.06 -2.86 8.65
CA GLY A 56 -1.67 -3.66 9.71
C GLY A 56 -1.33 -5.15 9.62
N ASN A 57 -2.24 -6.00 10.10
CA ASN A 57 -2.08 -7.44 10.09
C ASN A 57 -1.91 -7.95 8.65
N TYR A 58 -0.97 -8.85 8.44
CA TYR A 58 -0.64 -9.45 7.14
C TYR A 58 -0.80 -10.98 7.12
N GLN A 59 -1.10 -11.60 8.27
CA GLN A 59 -1.05 -13.05 8.45
C GLN A 59 -2.03 -13.83 7.56
N LYS A 60 -3.09 -13.18 7.08
CA LYS A 60 -4.11 -13.78 6.19
C LYS A 60 -4.03 -13.22 4.76
N GLY A 61 -3.01 -12.42 4.45
CA GLY A 61 -2.84 -11.79 3.14
C GLY A 61 -3.71 -10.55 2.93
N GLN A 62 -4.39 -10.03 3.96
CA GLN A 62 -5.31 -8.90 3.85
C GLN A 62 -4.66 -7.60 3.32
N LEU A 63 -3.34 -7.48 3.40
CA LEU A 63 -2.62 -6.32 2.85
C LEU A 63 -2.49 -6.35 1.32
N GLY A 64 -2.63 -7.51 0.68
CA GLY A 64 -2.48 -7.64 -0.78
C GLY A 64 -1.08 -7.29 -1.31
N ARG A 65 -0.07 -7.23 -0.44
CA ARG A 65 1.33 -6.93 -0.78
C ARG A 65 2.29 -7.79 0.01
N VAL A 66 3.44 -8.06 -0.60
CA VAL A 66 4.54 -8.80 0.01
C VAL A 66 5.48 -7.86 0.77
N PRO A 67 6.27 -8.38 1.73
CA PRO A 67 7.39 -7.62 2.29
C PRO A 67 8.28 -7.11 1.16
N PRO A 68 8.88 -5.90 1.29
CA PRO A 68 9.91 -5.46 0.36
C PRO A 68 11.01 -6.52 0.29
N ILE A 69 11.23 -7.09 -0.89
CA ILE A 69 12.34 -8.01 -1.14
C ILE A 69 13.64 -7.24 -0.88
N THR A 70 14.35 -7.59 0.18
CA THR A 70 15.76 -7.26 0.32
C THR A 70 16.52 -8.20 -0.61
N SER A 71 16.81 -7.77 -1.84
CA SER A 71 17.78 -8.51 -2.63
C SER A 71 19.14 -8.40 -1.93
N PRO A 72 19.95 -9.47 -1.85
CA PRO A 72 21.34 -9.36 -1.39
C PRO A 72 22.17 -8.39 -2.25
N GLN A 73 21.64 -7.92 -3.38
CA GLN A 73 22.28 -6.99 -4.31
C GLN A 73 22.03 -5.50 -3.97
N ASP A 74 21.00 -5.17 -3.17
CA ASP A 74 20.74 -3.79 -2.73
C ASP A 74 21.76 -3.27 -1.69
N VAL A 75 22.71 -4.12 -1.27
CA VAL A 75 23.82 -3.75 -0.40
C VAL A 75 24.93 -3.02 -1.17
N ALA A 76 24.88 -3.01 -2.51
CA ALA A 76 25.98 -2.53 -3.37
C ALA A 76 25.75 -1.18 -4.09
N GLN A 77 24.66 -0.45 -3.81
CA GLN A 77 24.46 0.89 -4.39
C GLN A 77 24.30 1.98 -3.31
N PRO A 78 25.33 2.82 -3.09
CA PRO A 78 25.21 3.98 -2.22
C PRO A 78 24.33 5.03 -2.94
N GLY A 79 23.04 5.07 -2.61
CA GLY A 79 22.12 6.06 -3.18
C GLY A 79 20.61 5.79 -3.06
N GLN A 80 20.17 4.58 -2.69
CA GLN A 80 18.73 4.28 -2.52
C GLN A 80 18.42 3.91 -1.07
N SER A 81 18.05 4.91 -0.26
CA SER A 81 17.93 4.84 1.21
C SER A 81 16.69 4.13 1.76
N ASN A 82 15.96 3.33 0.96
CA ASN A 82 14.69 2.74 1.40
C ASN A 82 14.83 1.34 2.05
N SER A 83 15.98 0.67 1.91
CA SER A 83 16.14 -0.74 2.34
C SER A 83 16.42 -0.93 3.84
N THR A 84 16.89 0.09 4.56
CA THR A 84 17.24 -0.04 5.99
C THR A 84 16.03 0.10 6.93
N ARG A 85 14.95 0.75 6.48
CA ARG A 85 13.79 1.03 7.34
C ARG A 85 12.92 -0.21 7.60
N TYR A 86 12.90 -1.14 6.66
CA TYR A 86 12.07 -2.36 6.71
C TYR A 86 12.75 -3.54 7.42
N GLN A 87 14.05 -3.44 7.69
CA GLN A 87 14.83 -4.42 8.46
C GLN A 87 14.84 -4.13 9.95
N ASN A 88 14.46 -2.91 10.37
CA ASN A 88 14.45 -2.54 11.77
C ASN A 88 13.30 -3.26 12.49
N PRO A 89 13.57 -4.13 13.48
CA PRO A 89 12.53 -4.82 14.24
C PRO A 89 11.56 -3.87 14.95
N ARG A 90 12.00 -2.63 15.20
CA ARG A 90 11.16 -1.57 15.78
C ARG A 90 10.17 -0.96 14.79
N CYS A 91 10.41 -1.13 13.49
CA CYS A 91 9.61 -0.56 12.42
C CYS A 91 9.23 -1.62 11.39
N PRO A 92 8.34 -2.57 11.75
CA PRO A 92 7.99 -3.65 10.85
C PRO A 92 7.33 -3.12 9.56
N TRP A 93 7.64 -3.75 8.43
CA TRP A 93 7.19 -3.28 7.10
C TRP A 93 5.67 -3.14 6.95
N TYR A 94 4.92 -3.96 7.68
CA TYR A 94 3.46 -3.98 7.66
C TYR A 94 2.85 -2.84 8.50
N SER A 95 3.61 -2.23 9.41
CA SER A 95 3.19 -1.06 10.19
C SER A 95 3.39 0.27 9.46
N ILE A 96 3.98 0.24 8.26
CA ILE A 96 4.21 1.39 7.40
C ILE A 96 3.26 1.26 6.21
N PRO A 97 2.48 2.32 5.85
CA PRO A 97 1.65 2.32 4.66
C PRO A 97 2.48 2.00 3.42
N GLY A 98 2.13 0.90 2.75
CA GLY A 98 2.80 0.47 1.53
C GLY A 98 1.80 0.26 0.40
N PRO A 99 2.19 0.55 -0.86
CA PRO A 99 1.30 0.39 -2.00
C PRO A 99 1.04 -1.09 -2.30
N ILE A 100 -0.17 -1.41 -2.75
CA ILE A 100 -0.48 -2.67 -3.40
C ILE A 100 0.12 -2.64 -4.81
N THR A 101 0.85 -3.70 -5.17
CA THR A 101 1.47 -3.81 -6.51
C THR A 101 0.41 -3.97 -7.59
N ASN A 102 0.71 -3.55 -8.82
CA ASN A 102 -0.19 -3.64 -9.98
C ASN A 102 -1.51 -2.84 -9.88
N ILE A 103 -1.64 -1.96 -8.88
CA ILE A 103 -2.78 -1.03 -8.75
C ILE A 103 -2.26 0.41 -8.82
N GLY A 104 -2.80 1.17 -9.75
CA GLY A 104 -2.49 2.57 -9.99
C GLY A 104 -2.43 2.92 -11.48
N PRO A 105 -2.30 4.22 -11.80
CA PRO A 105 -2.32 4.72 -13.18
C PRO A 105 -1.26 4.07 -14.08
N ARG A 106 -0.08 3.76 -13.52
CA ARG A 106 1.03 3.13 -14.25
C ARG A 106 0.71 1.73 -14.77
N HIS A 107 -0.26 1.06 -14.17
CA HIS A 107 -0.67 -0.30 -14.54
C HIS A 107 -1.96 -0.33 -15.35
N GLY A 108 -2.51 0.84 -15.71
CA GLY A 108 -3.83 0.92 -16.36
C GLY A 108 -4.99 0.44 -15.47
N ARG A 109 -4.75 0.27 -14.16
CA ARG A 109 -5.69 -0.28 -13.18
C ARG A 109 -5.92 0.75 -12.10
N ARG A 110 -6.95 1.58 -12.22
CA ARG A 110 -7.21 2.65 -11.26
C ARG A 110 -8.22 2.18 -10.22
N ALA A 111 -7.85 2.18 -8.95
CA ALA A 111 -8.83 1.90 -7.90
C ALA A 111 -9.81 3.08 -7.77
N THR A 112 -11.11 2.76 -7.66
CA THR A 112 -12.19 3.74 -7.50
C THR A 112 -12.89 3.63 -6.15
N TRP A 113 -12.78 2.47 -5.50
CA TRP A 113 -13.34 2.24 -4.18
C TRP A 113 -12.53 1.18 -3.43
N VAL A 114 -12.48 1.30 -2.10
CA VAL A 114 -11.86 0.32 -1.20
C VAL A 114 -12.82 0.03 -0.05
N GLY A 115 -12.81 -1.21 0.43
CA GLY A 115 -13.57 -1.65 1.59
C GLY A 115 -12.80 -2.71 2.36
N ALA A 116 -13.12 -2.87 3.64
CA ALA A 116 -12.53 -3.88 4.49
C ALA A 116 -13.58 -4.42 5.45
N SER A 117 -13.59 -5.74 5.65
CA SER A 117 -14.48 -6.40 6.60
C SER A 117 -13.78 -7.64 7.15
N GLY A 118 -13.65 -7.74 8.46
CA GLY A 118 -12.87 -8.81 9.07
C GLY A 118 -11.41 -8.81 8.59
N ASP A 119 -10.99 -9.95 8.05
CA ASP A 119 -9.68 -10.16 7.41
C ASP A 119 -9.75 -10.03 5.87
N GLN A 120 -10.84 -9.50 5.32
CA GLN A 120 -11.05 -9.33 3.88
C GLN A 120 -10.86 -7.88 3.45
N THR A 121 -10.25 -7.72 2.27
CA THR A 121 -10.03 -6.42 1.61
C THR A 121 -10.70 -6.45 0.25
N PHE A 122 -11.54 -5.46 -0.02
CA PHE A 122 -12.26 -5.29 -1.28
C PHE A 122 -11.75 -4.06 -2.00
N ILE A 123 -11.51 -4.17 -3.30
CA ILE A 123 -11.06 -3.07 -4.14
C ILE A 123 -11.86 -3.11 -5.43
N LYS A 124 -12.52 -2.00 -5.76
CA LYS A 124 -13.10 -1.81 -7.10
C LYS A 124 -12.05 -1.15 -7.99
N ILE A 125 -11.78 -1.75 -9.13
CA ILE A 125 -10.79 -1.30 -10.10
C ILE A 125 -11.48 -1.00 -11.42
N ASP A 126 -11.22 0.18 -11.96
CA ASP A 126 -11.54 0.49 -13.33
C ASP A 126 -10.27 0.24 -14.16
N GLU A 127 -10.37 -0.68 -15.12
CA GLU A 127 -9.29 -1.00 -16.04
C GLU A 127 -9.43 -0.19 -17.33
N SER A 128 -8.35 0.45 -17.75
CA SER A 128 -8.26 1.00 -19.10
C SER A 128 -7.75 -0.10 -20.05
N LEU A 129 -8.55 -0.41 -21.07
CA LEU A 129 -8.18 -1.32 -22.17
C LEU A 129 -6.94 -0.82 -22.93
N ILE A 130 -6.71 0.51 -22.92
CA ILE A 130 -5.54 1.15 -23.50
C ILE A 130 -4.64 1.63 -22.35
N ASN A 131 -3.51 0.98 -22.15
CA ASN A 131 -2.47 1.39 -21.21
C ASN A 131 -1.08 1.18 -21.84
N THR A 132 -0.04 1.78 -21.27
CA THR A 132 1.33 1.72 -21.82
C THR A 132 1.85 0.29 -22.00
N VAL A 133 1.44 -0.65 -21.14
CA VAL A 133 1.83 -2.06 -21.23
C VAL A 133 1.08 -2.78 -22.35
N SER A 134 -0.22 -2.49 -22.52
CA SER A 134 -1.01 -2.99 -23.64
C SER A 134 -0.51 -2.44 -24.97
N LEU A 135 -0.21 -1.13 -25.06
CA LEU A 135 0.37 -0.50 -26.24
C LEU A 135 1.71 -1.11 -26.62
N ALA A 136 2.59 -1.38 -25.64
CA ALA A 136 3.89 -2.01 -25.90
C ALA A 136 3.77 -3.44 -26.47
N LYS A 137 2.62 -4.09 -26.28
CA LYS A 137 2.33 -5.44 -26.81
C LYS A 137 1.43 -5.42 -28.05
N SER A 138 0.92 -4.26 -28.45
CA SER A 138 0.02 -4.12 -29.60
C SER A 138 0.82 -3.83 -30.87
N THR A 139 0.66 -4.69 -31.88
CA THR A 139 1.20 -4.44 -33.22
C THR A 139 0.21 -3.59 -34.01
N VAL A 140 0.65 -2.43 -34.49
CA VAL A 140 -0.14 -1.58 -35.40
C VAL A 140 0.09 -2.07 -36.83
N THR A 141 -0.94 -2.61 -37.48
CA THR A 141 -0.93 -2.89 -38.91
C THR A 141 -1.73 -1.83 -39.65
N ALA A 142 -1.13 -1.16 -40.62
CA ALA A 142 -1.81 -0.25 -41.53
C ALA A 142 -2.13 -1.00 -42.84
N ASN A 143 -3.28 -0.67 -43.44
CA ASN A 143 -3.74 -1.23 -44.73
C ASN A 143 -3.26 -0.37 -45.90
#